data_AF-A0A9D7I121-F1
#
_entry.id   AF-A0A9D7I121-F1
#
_cell.length_a   1.000
_cell.length_b   1.000
_cell.length_c   1.000
_cell.angle_alpha   90.00
_cell.angle_beta   90.00
_cell.angle_gamma   90.00
#
_symmetry.space_group_name_H-M   'P 1'
#
loop_
_entity.id
_entity.type
_entity.pdbx_description
1 polymer ?
#
loop_
_entity_poly.entity_id
_entity_poly.type
_entity_poly.pdbx_seq_one_letter_code
_entity_poly.pdbx_strand_id
1 'polypeptide(L)'
;MKFRHRFFFLSLFVFTIGNYATAQQKEADSLQLLIQAASSDTQRINLQLKLVNIFRSSKPDEGEKIAAVALTKSRETKYKKGEGFALNALGTIQDARGNYDSALIFVPAVTGCV
;
A
#
# COMPACT_ATOMS: atom_id res chain seq x y z
N MET A 1 -48.44 8.27 -12.77
CA MET A 1 -47.58 7.67 -11.72
C MET A 1 -46.46 6.79 -12.32
N LYS A 2 -45.40 7.37 -12.91
CA LYS A 2 -44.24 6.59 -13.45
C LYS A 2 -42.87 7.00 -12.87
N PHE A 3 -42.84 8.03 -12.01
CA PHE A 3 -41.60 8.61 -11.48
C PHE A 3 -41.13 7.99 -10.15
N ARG A 4 -42.03 7.33 -9.40
CA ARG A 4 -41.76 6.83 -8.04
C ARG A 4 -40.87 5.58 -8.00
N HIS A 5 -40.89 4.76 -9.05
CA HIS A 5 -40.06 3.55 -9.15
C HIS A 5 -38.63 3.84 -9.63
N ARG A 6 -38.44 4.90 -10.43
CA ARG A 6 -37.09 5.32 -10.88
C ARG A 6 -36.20 5.79 -9.72
N PHE A 7 -36.78 6.48 -8.75
CA PHE A 7 -36.08 6.89 -7.53
C PHE A 7 -35.74 5.71 -6.62
N PHE A 8 -36.60 4.68 -6.58
CA PHE A 8 -36.39 3.46 -5.80
C PHE A 8 -35.26 2.59 -6.39
N PHE A 9 -35.18 2.47 -7.72
CA PHE A 9 -34.09 1.78 -8.40
C PHE A 9 -32.74 2.51 -8.28
N LEU A 10 -32.74 3.85 -8.26
CA LEU A 10 -31.52 4.64 -8.05
C LEU A 10 -31.00 4.53 -6.61
N SER A 11 -31.90 4.47 -5.62
CA SER A 11 -31.59 4.26 -4.20
C SER A 11 -30.96 2.88 -3.94
N LEU A 12 -31.48 1.84 -4.59
CA LEU A 12 -30.95 0.47 -4.47
C LEU A 12 -29.53 0.33 -5.05
N PHE A 13 -29.18 1.13 -6.06
CA PHE A 13 -27.86 1.15 -6.69
C PHE A 13 -26.80 1.84 -5.82
N VAL A 14 -27.17 2.84 -5.02
CA VAL A 14 -26.24 3.53 -4.10
C VAL A 14 -25.91 2.67 -2.86
N PHE A 15 -26.85 1.83 -2.41
CA PHE A 15 -26.65 0.97 -1.23
C PHE A 15 -25.65 -0.18 -1.46
N THR A 16 -25.52 -0.67 -2.69
CA THR A 16 -24.60 -1.78 -2.99
C THR A 16 -23.14 -1.34 -3.10
N ILE A 17 -22.87 -0.09 -3.53
CA ILE A 17 -21.49 0.42 -3.72
C ILE A 17 -20.79 0.68 -2.37
N GLY A 18 -21.54 1.15 -1.35
CA GLY A 18 -20.97 1.47 -0.03
C GLY A 18 -20.40 0.28 0.74
N ASN A 19 -20.86 -0.95 0.45
CA ASN A 19 -20.43 -2.15 1.19
C ASN A 19 -19.03 -2.64 0.76
N TYR A 20 -18.63 -2.45 -0.49
CA TYR A 20 -17.33 -2.94 -0.99
C TYR A 20 -16.12 -2.18 -0.42
N ALA A 21 -16.29 -0.88 -0.11
CA ALA A 21 -15.20 -0.04 0.39
C ALA A 21 -14.75 -0.41 1.82
N THR A 22 -15.64 -0.97 2.64
CA THR A 22 -15.35 -1.24 4.06
C THR A 22 -14.54 -2.52 4.31
N ALA A 23 -14.50 -3.44 3.35
CA ALA A 23 -13.81 -4.72 3.50
C ALA A 23 -12.29 -4.59 3.41
N GLN A 24 -11.79 -3.74 2.49
CA GLN A 24 -10.34 -3.56 2.28
C GLN A 24 -9.66 -2.80 3.42
N GLN A 25 -10.39 -1.92 4.10
CA GLN A 25 -9.85 -1.11 5.19
C GLN A 25 -9.58 -1.94 6.46
N LYS A 26 -10.42 -2.94 6.74
CA LYS A 26 -10.25 -3.83 7.90
C LYS A 26 -8.95 -4.65 7.85
N GLU A 27 -8.52 -5.06 6.66
CA GLU A 27 -7.28 -5.83 6.49
C GLU A 27 -6.04 -4.95 6.73
N ALA A 28 -6.05 -3.72 6.23
CA ALA A 28 -4.99 -2.75 6.47
C ALA A 28 -4.84 -2.40 7.96
N ASP A 29 -5.95 -2.14 8.64
CA ASP A 29 -5.97 -1.83 10.08
C ASP A 29 -5.43 -3.01 10.91
N SER A 30 -5.81 -4.25 10.54
CA SER A 30 -5.31 -5.46 11.19
C SER A 30 -3.80 -5.63 11.02
N LEU A 31 -3.27 -5.34 9.82
CA LEU A 31 -1.83 -5.42 9.55
C LEU A 31 -1.04 -4.36 10.33
N GLN A 32 -1.59 -3.17 10.55
CA GLN A 32 -0.93 -2.14 11.36
C GLN A 32 -0.75 -2.59 12.82
N LEU A 33 -1.74 -3.28 13.40
CA LEU A 33 -1.63 -3.86 14.73
C LEU A 33 -0.54 -4.93 14.79
N LEU A 34 -0.45 -5.80 13.78
CA LEU A 34 0.60 -6.82 13.69
C LEU A 34 2.00 -6.22 13.55
N ILE A 35 2.14 -5.07 12.86
CA ILE A 35 3.41 -4.33 12.75
C ILE A 35 3.88 -3.83 14.12
N GLN A 36 2.95 -3.36 14.96
CA GLN A 36 3.25 -2.91 16.32
C GLN A 36 3.63 -4.09 17.24
N ALA A 37 2.97 -5.24 17.06
CA ALA A 37 3.26 -6.45 17.81
C ALA A 37 4.50 -7.24 17.32
N ALA A 38 5.13 -6.82 16.22
CA ALA A 38 6.24 -7.55 15.61
C ALA A 38 7.48 -7.56 16.52
N SER A 39 7.98 -8.76 16.84
CA SER A 39 9.10 -8.96 17.75
C SER A 39 10.48 -8.85 17.09
N SER A 40 10.54 -8.87 15.75
CA SER A 40 11.79 -8.75 14.99
C SER A 40 11.64 -7.77 13.81
N ASP A 41 12.73 -7.11 13.45
CA ASP A 41 12.76 -6.19 12.31
C ASP A 41 12.38 -6.90 11.00
N THR A 42 12.83 -8.14 10.80
CA THR A 42 12.48 -8.96 9.63
C THR A 42 10.98 -9.23 9.52
N GLN A 43 10.32 -9.54 10.65
CA GLN A 43 8.86 -9.72 10.66
C GLN A 43 8.15 -8.40 10.38
N ARG A 44 8.61 -7.30 10.97
CA ARG A 44 8.05 -5.96 10.75
C ARG A 44 8.15 -5.57 9.27
N ILE A 45 9.31 -5.76 8.66
CA ILE A 45 9.54 -5.51 7.22
C ILE A 45 8.58 -6.34 6.38
N ASN A 46 8.45 -7.65 6.64
CA ASN A 46 7.56 -8.52 5.88
C ASN A 46 6.09 -8.09 5.99
N LEU A 47 5.65 -7.66 7.18
CA LEU A 47 4.28 -7.17 7.41
C LEU A 47 4.04 -5.82 6.72
N GLN A 48 5.02 -4.91 6.77
CA GLN A 48 4.98 -3.65 6.04
C GLN A 48 4.85 -3.89 4.53
N LEU A 49 5.63 -4.81 3.97
CA LEU A 49 5.56 -5.14 2.54
C LEU A 49 4.21 -5.76 2.15
N LYS A 50 3.58 -6.54 3.04
CA LYS A 50 2.20 -7.01 2.83
C LYS A 50 1.21 -5.85 2.81
N LEU A 51 1.34 -4.90 3.74
CA LEU A 51 0.50 -3.71 3.77
C LEU A 51 0.65 -2.87 2.49
N VAL A 52 1.88 -2.73 1.98
CA VAL A 52 2.14 -2.04 0.71
C VAL A 52 1.38 -2.70 -0.45
N ASN A 53 1.29 -4.03 -0.49
CA ASN A 53 0.55 -4.71 -1.56
C ASN A 53 -0.96 -4.41 -1.56
N ILE A 54 -1.53 -4.01 -0.41
CA ILE A 54 -2.91 -3.55 -0.30
C ILE A 54 -3.02 -2.08 -0.72
N PHE A 55 -2.05 -1.26 -0.35
CA PHE A 55 -2.05 0.18 -0.64
C PHE A 55 -1.60 0.52 -2.06
N ARG A 56 -0.86 -0.33 -2.77
CA ARG A 56 -0.32 -0.02 -4.10
C ARG A 56 -1.36 0.40 -5.13
N SER A 57 -2.60 -0.09 -5.01
CA SER A 57 -3.70 0.21 -5.94
C SER A 57 -4.71 1.22 -5.40
N SER A 58 -4.86 1.30 -4.07
CA SER A 58 -5.84 2.18 -3.42
C SER A 58 -5.23 3.52 -3.00
N LYS A 59 -4.00 3.49 -2.50
CA LYS A 59 -3.24 4.63 -1.95
C LYS A 59 -1.75 4.48 -2.30
N PRO A 60 -1.36 4.65 -3.58
CA PRO A 60 0.03 4.45 -4.03
C PRO A 60 1.02 5.34 -3.28
N ASP A 61 0.63 6.56 -2.92
CA ASP A 61 1.47 7.51 -2.17
C ASP A 61 1.84 7.01 -0.76
N GLU A 62 0.88 6.39 -0.08
CA GLU A 62 1.08 5.83 1.25
C GLU A 62 1.91 4.55 1.16
N GLY A 63 1.60 3.70 0.19
CA GLY A 63 2.37 2.48 -0.11
C GLY A 63 3.84 2.76 -0.44
N GLU A 64 4.12 3.83 -1.19
CA GLU A 64 5.49 4.22 -1.56
C GLU A 64 6.32 4.57 -0.33
N LYS A 65 5.78 5.39 0.58
CA LYS A 65 6.46 5.78 1.82
C LYS A 65 6.78 4.56 2.69
N ILE A 66 5.83 3.64 2.82
CA ILE A 66 6.03 2.42 3.62
C ILE A 66 7.07 1.51 2.96
N ALA A 67 7.03 1.34 1.64
CA ALA A 67 8.00 0.55 0.89
C ALA A 67 9.42 1.11 0.98
N ALA A 68 9.56 2.44 0.95
CA ALA A 68 10.83 3.15 1.15
C ALA A 68 11.43 2.88 2.54
N VAL A 69 10.62 2.98 3.60
CA VAL A 69 11.05 2.65 4.97
C VAL A 69 11.46 1.19 5.08
N ALA A 70 10.67 0.28 4.50
CA ALA A 70 10.99 -1.15 4.49
C ALA A 70 12.30 -1.45 3.73
N LEU A 71 12.59 -0.73 2.64
CA LEU A 71 13.85 -0.84 1.90
C LEU A 71 15.05 -0.43 2.75
N THR A 72 15.00 0.75 3.37
CA THR A 72 16.08 1.25 4.24
C THR A 72 16.33 0.28 5.40
N LYS A 73 15.26 -0.16 6.08
CA LYS A 73 15.37 -1.12 7.19
C LYS A 73 15.91 -2.47 6.73
N SER A 74 15.53 -2.93 5.53
CA SER A 74 16.08 -4.16 4.96
C SER A 74 17.58 -4.06 4.67
N ARG A 75 18.07 -2.90 4.23
CA ARG A 75 19.50 -2.66 4.02
C ARG A 75 20.27 -2.62 5.34
N GLU A 76 19.78 -1.88 6.33
CA GLU A 76 20.37 -1.81 7.68
C GLU A 76 20.50 -3.20 8.32
N THR A 77 19.45 -4.01 8.22
CA THR A 77 19.39 -5.36 8.79
C THR A 77 20.02 -6.42 7.90
N LYS A 78 20.58 -6.03 6.74
CA LYS A 78 21.12 -6.92 5.69
C LYS A 78 20.12 -7.99 5.22
N TYR A 79 18.82 -7.72 5.35
CA TYR A 79 17.75 -8.61 4.95
C TYR A 79 17.47 -8.51 3.44
N LYS A 80 18.27 -9.24 2.64
CA LYS A 80 18.24 -9.18 1.17
C LYS A 80 16.90 -9.53 0.54
N LYS A 81 16.15 -10.44 1.16
CA LYS A 81 14.80 -10.79 0.70
C LYS A 81 13.82 -9.63 0.86
N GLY A 82 13.88 -8.91 1.99
CA GLY A 82 13.07 -7.71 2.21
C GLY A 82 13.44 -6.57 1.27
N GLU A 83 14.73 -6.39 1.00
CA GLU A 83 15.23 -5.41 0.03
C GLU A 83 14.65 -5.66 -1.37
N GLY A 84 14.72 -6.90 -1.87
CA GLY A 84 14.16 -7.27 -3.17
C GLY A 84 12.66 -7.04 -3.28
N PHE A 85 11.91 -7.41 -2.23
CA PHE A 85 10.46 -7.17 -2.20
C PHE A 85 10.10 -5.69 -2.12
N ALA A 86 10.86 -4.89 -1.35
CA ALA A 86 10.63 -3.45 -1.28
C ALA A 86 10.86 -2.77 -2.62
N LEU A 87 11.94 -3.15 -3.33
CA LEU A 87 12.22 -2.66 -4.68
C LEU A 87 11.15 -3.04 -5.69
N ASN A 88 10.66 -4.29 -5.64
CA ASN A 88 9.56 -4.74 -6.50
C ASN A 88 8.27 -3.95 -6.23
N ALA A 89 7.95 -3.73 -4.95
CA ALA A 89 6.77 -2.98 -4.56
C ALA A 89 6.85 -1.51 -5.03
N LEU A 90 8.00 -0.86 -4.86
CA LEU A 90 8.24 0.48 -5.39
C LEU A 90 8.08 0.53 -6.90
N GLY A 91 8.68 -0.42 -7.64
CA GLY A 91 8.53 -0.49 -9.10
C GLY A 91 7.07 -0.63 -9.54
N THR A 92 6.30 -1.49 -8.86
CA THR A 92 4.87 -1.68 -9.14
C THR A 92 4.05 -0.42 -8.84
N ILE A 93 4.39 0.32 -7.79
CA ILE A 93 3.70 1.57 -7.43
C ILE A 93 4.00 2.67 -8.45
N GLN A 94 5.24 2.77 -8.93
CA GLN A 94 5.59 3.75 -9.96
C GLN A 94 4.90 3.42 -11.29
N ASP A 95 4.84 2.14 -11.66
CA ASP A 95 4.09 1.68 -12.82
C ASP A 95 2.59 2.02 -12.70
N ALA A 96 1.99 1.76 -11.54
CA ALA A 96 0.59 2.12 -11.26
C ALA A 96 0.31 3.63 -11.30
N ARG A 97 1.32 4.47 -11.03
CA ARG A 97 1.20 5.93 -11.14
C ARG A 97 1.35 6.46 -12.57
N GLY A 98 1.76 5.63 -13.54
CA GLY A 98 2.03 6.06 -14.91
C GLY A 98 3.20 7.05 -15.06
N ASN A 99 3.93 7.31 -13.97
CA ASN A 99 5.01 8.30 -13.90
C ASN A 99 6.37 7.58 -13.85
N TYR A 100 6.87 7.21 -15.03
CA TYR A 100 8.18 6.60 -15.23
C TYR A 100 9.34 7.50 -14.73
N ASP A 101 9.14 8.82 -14.65
CA ASP A 101 10.22 9.78 -14.34
C ASP A 101 10.55 9.90 -12.84
N SER A 102 9.60 9.64 -11.94
CA SER A 102 9.79 9.84 -10.49
C SER A 102 10.57 8.70 -9.81
N ALA A 103 10.58 7.51 -10.43
CA ALA A 103 11.32 6.35 -9.91
C ALA A 103 12.83 6.63 -9.78
N LEU A 104 13.38 7.44 -10.70
CA LEU A 104 14.80 7.80 -10.73
C LEU A 104 15.20 8.87 -9.71
N ILE A 105 14.26 9.64 -9.15
CA ILE A 105 14.56 10.69 -8.16
C ILE A 105 14.51 10.14 -6.73
N PHE A 106 13.70 9.11 -6.46
CA PHE A 106 13.65 8.52 -5.13
C PHE A 106 14.83 7.57 -4.82
N VAL A 107 15.41 6.95 -5.86
CA VAL A 107 16.64 6.13 -5.74
C VAL A 107 17.86 6.93 -5.22
N PRO A 108 18.17 8.16 -5.68
CA PRO A 108 19.34 8.92 -5.23
C PRO A 108 19.21 9.54 -3.83
N ALA A 109 17.99 9.77 -3.31
CA ALA A 109 17.82 10.30 -1.96
C ALA A 109 18.21 9.28 -0.86
N VAL A 110 18.10 7.98 -1.15
CA VAL A 110 18.45 6.92 -0.19
C VAL A 110 19.98 6.67 -0.14
N THR A 111 20.72 7.14 -1.14
CA THR A 111 22.20 7.02 -1.20
C THR A 111 22.93 8.21 -0.55
N GLY A 112 22.21 9.17 0.03
CA GLY A 112 22.76 10.45 0.52
C GLY A 112 22.96 10.59 2.04
N CYS A 113 22.89 9.51 2.81
CA CYS A 113 23.28 9.54 4.23
C CYS A 113 24.45 8.57 4.47
N VAL A 114 25.67 9.08 4.25
CA VAL A 114 26.91 8.62 4.87
C VAL A 114 27.59 9.85 5.44
#